data_AF-A0AAN1NSB7-F1
#
_entry.id   AF-A0AAN1NSB7-F1
#
_cell.length_a   1.000
_cell.length_b   1.000
_cell.length_c   1.000
_cell.angle_alpha   90.00
_cell.angle_beta   90.00
_cell.angle_gamma   90.00
#
_symmetry.space_group_name_H-M   'P 1'
#
loop_
_entity.id
_entity.type
_entity.pdbx_description
1 polymer ?
#
loop_
_entity_poly.entity_id
_entity_poly.type
_entity_poly.pdbx_seq_one_letter_code
_entity_poly.pdbx_strand_id
1 'polypeptide(L)'
;MLFQNDEKGHVIIGEAALSLALGEKEISIASLFTQLGCMAKSESNTDRLTQISEARHWLSSFKSPSVAQQQVPYLQTLASLNEELN
;
A
#
# COMPACT_ATOMS: atom_id res chain seq x y z
N MET A 1 1.47 -20.26 -10.54
CA MET A 1 1.98 -19.15 -9.71
C MET A 1 1.29 -17.88 -10.19
N LEU A 2 0.42 -17.30 -9.37
CA LEU A 2 -0.34 -16.07 -9.69
C LEU A 2 0.54 -14.84 -9.43
N PHE A 3 1.62 -14.70 -10.19
CA PHE A 3 2.25 -13.40 -10.39
C PHE A 3 1.49 -12.77 -11.56
N GLN A 4 0.33 -12.20 -11.25
CA GLN A 4 -0.49 -11.52 -12.25
C GLN A 4 0.33 -10.36 -12.83
N ASN A 5 0.47 -10.40 -14.15
CA ASN A 5 0.91 -9.32 -15.03
C ASN A 5 0.06 -8.07 -14.79
N ASP A 6 0.46 -7.25 -13.82
CA ASP A 6 0.15 -5.83 -13.79
C ASP A 6 1.50 -5.12 -13.64
N GLU A 7 2.17 -4.95 -14.79
CA GLU A 7 3.60 -4.67 -14.94
C GLU A 7 4.03 -3.26 -14.50
N LYS A 8 3.21 -2.59 -13.68
CA LYS A 8 3.56 -1.40 -12.91
C LYS A 8 2.94 -1.50 -11.52
N GLY A 9 3.27 -2.55 -10.77
CA GLY A 9 2.95 -2.67 -9.35
C GLY A 9 3.42 -1.44 -8.59
N HIS A 10 2.55 -0.43 -8.49
CA HIS A 10 2.65 0.80 -7.71
C HIS A 10 4.08 1.21 -7.30
N VAL A 11 4.98 1.40 -8.29
CA VAL A 11 6.40 1.72 -8.04
C VAL A 11 6.53 2.95 -7.13
N ILE A 12 5.60 3.89 -7.27
CA ILE A 12 5.46 5.09 -6.44
C ILE A 12 5.25 4.79 -4.95
N ILE A 13 4.56 3.69 -4.59
CA ILE A 13 4.44 3.26 -3.18
C ILE A 13 5.80 2.81 -2.66
N GLY A 14 6.56 2.06 -3.47
CA GLY A 14 7.92 1.66 -3.15
C GLY A 14 8.86 2.86 -2.98
N GLU A 15 8.78 3.85 -3.85
CA GLU A 15 9.54 5.10 -3.75
C GLU A 15 9.19 5.89 -2.47
N ALA A 16 7.90 5.98 -2.14
CA ALA A 16 7.44 6.62 -0.91
C ALA A 16 7.92 5.87 0.33
N ALA A 17 7.82 4.53 0.33
CA ALA A 17 8.30 3.68 1.42
C ALA A 17 9.82 3.78 1.60
N LEU A 18 10.57 3.79 0.51
CA LEU A 18 12.03 3.96 0.53
C LEU A 18 12.42 5.33 1.09
N SER A 19 11.72 6.40 0.68
CA SER A 19 11.95 7.75 1.20
C SER A 19 11.69 7.84 2.71
N LEU A 20 10.67 7.13 3.21
CA LEU A 20 10.39 7.04 4.65
C LEU A 20 11.46 6.22 5.37
N ALA A 21 11.88 5.08 4.81
CA ALA A 21 12.92 4.21 5.36
C ALA A 21 14.28 4.92 5.47
N LEU A 22 14.68 5.65 4.43
CA LEU A 22 15.90 6.45 4.42
C LEU A 22 15.86 7.60 5.42
N GLY A 23 14.65 8.09 5.76
CA GLY A 23 14.44 9.08 6.80
C GLY A 23 14.23 8.50 8.20
N GLU A 24 14.44 7.19 8.39
CA GLU A 24 14.18 6.45 9.64
C GLU A 24 12.76 6.69 10.19
N LYS A 25 11.79 6.90 9.30
CA LYS A 25 10.39 7.13 9.64
C LYS A 25 9.62 5.82 9.61
N GLU A 26 8.66 5.69 10.52
CA GLU A 26 7.72 4.58 10.52
C GLU A 26 7.00 4.46 9.17
N ILE A 27 6.94 3.23 8.65
CA ILE A 27 6.22 2.90 7.42
C ILE A 27 4.82 2.39 7.81
N SER A 28 3.86 3.30 7.73
CA SER A 28 2.44 3.09 8.07
C SER A 28 1.57 3.63 6.94
N ILE A 29 0.32 3.20 6.83
CA ILE A 29 -0.62 3.72 5.82
C ILE A 29 -0.71 5.26 5.90
N ALA A 30 -0.72 5.81 7.11
CA ALA A 30 -0.75 7.26 7.34
C ALA A 30 0.51 7.99 6.85
N SER A 31 1.70 7.43 7.11
CA SER A 31 2.96 8.04 6.68
C SER A 31 3.15 7.92 5.17
N LEU A 32 2.74 6.80 4.55
CA LEU A 32 2.69 6.63 3.10
C LEU A 32 1.73 7.63 2.44
N PHE A 33 0.52 7.81 2.99
CA PHE A 33 -0.43 8.80 2.49
C PHE A 33 0.10 10.23 2.53
N THR A 34 0.87 10.55 3.58
CA THR A 34 1.51 11.85 3.77
C THR A 34 2.64 12.03 2.75
N GLN A 35 3.51 11.04 2.62
CA GLN A 35 4.64 11.06 1.70
C GLN A 35 4.19 11.18 0.24
N LEU A 36 3.19 10.40 -0.16
CA LEU A 36 2.57 10.50 -1.50
C LEU A 36 1.94 11.88 -1.75
N GLY A 37 1.34 12.48 -0.71
CA GLY A 37 0.86 13.86 -0.78
C GLY A 37 1.97 14.89 -0.98
N CYS A 38 3.13 14.70 -0.34
CA CYS A 38 4.30 15.55 -0.54
C CYS A 38 4.89 15.40 -1.96
N MET A 39 4.95 14.15 -2.46
CA MET A 39 5.39 13.87 -3.83
C MET A 39 4.48 14.55 -4.85
N ALA A 40 3.15 14.48 -4.67
CA ALA A 40 2.20 15.13 -5.59
C ALA A 40 2.35 16.66 -5.63
N LYS A 41 2.70 17.31 -4.51
CA LYS A 41 2.90 18.76 -4.47
C LYS A 41 4.16 19.22 -5.23
N SER A 42 5.15 18.35 -5.33
CA SER A 42 6.43 18.63 -5.98
C SER A 42 6.48 18.11 -7.42
N GLU A 43 5.46 17.36 -7.84
CA GLU A 43 5.40 16.69 -9.13
C GLU A 43 4.63 17.53 -10.15
N SER A 44 5.21 17.68 -11.34
CA SER A 44 4.62 18.46 -12.45
C SER A 44 4.13 17.55 -13.58
N ASN A 45 4.53 16.27 -13.58
CA ASN A 45 4.16 15.31 -14.58
C ASN A 45 2.78 14.69 -14.27
N THR A 46 1.82 14.91 -15.17
CA THR A 46 0.44 14.40 -15.07
C THR A 46 0.38 12.87 -14.96
N ASP A 47 1.27 12.13 -15.62
CA ASP A 47 1.33 10.66 -15.52
C ASP A 47 1.69 10.22 -14.10
N ARG A 48 2.72 10.85 -13.52
CA ARG A 48 3.13 10.58 -12.12
C ARG A 48 2.07 11.01 -11.13
N LEU A 49 1.38 12.12 -11.35
CA LEU A 49 0.24 12.55 -10.51
C LEU A 49 -0.91 11.53 -10.54
N THR A 50 -1.15 10.92 -11.70
CA THR A 50 -2.15 9.85 -11.86
C THR A 50 -1.73 8.62 -11.05
N GLN A 51 -0.48 8.17 -11.19
CA GLN A 51 0.06 7.05 -10.42
C GLN A 51 0.04 7.31 -8.89
N ILE A 52 0.30 8.54 -8.44
CA ILE A 52 0.18 8.92 -7.03
C ILE A 52 -1.28 8.83 -6.57
N SER A 53 -2.22 9.26 -7.39
CA SER A 53 -3.65 9.21 -7.08
C SER A 53 -4.16 7.78 -7.00
N GLU A 54 -3.76 6.92 -7.94
CA GLU A 54 -4.05 5.48 -7.93
C GLU A 54 -3.46 4.80 -6.69
N ALA A 55 -2.21 5.12 -6.33
CA ALA A 55 -1.58 4.61 -5.12
C ALA A 55 -2.29 5.01 -3.83
N ARG A 56 -2.77 6.26 -3.74
CA ARG A 56 -3.57 6.70 -2.60
C ARG A 56 -4.92 6.00 -2.56
N HIS A 57 -5.55 5.80 -3.70
CA HIS A 57 -6.81 5.05 -3.78
C HIS A 57 -6.62 3.60 -3.32
N TRP A 58 -5.59 2.92 -3.83
CA TRP A 58 -5.22 1.56 -3.43
C TRP A 58 -4.95 1.46 -1.91
N LEU A 59 -4.14 2.37 -1.35
CA LEU A 59 -3.88 2.42 0.09
C LEU A 59 -5.15 2.68 0.93
N SER A 60 -6.12 3.42 0.39
CA SER A 60 -7.39 3.67 1.07
C SER A 60 -8.23 2.40 1.23
N SER A 61 -8.12 1.45 0.29
CA SER A 61 -8.82 0.17 0.37
C SER A 61 -8.38 -0.69 1.57
N PHE A 62 -7.15 -0.47 2.08
CA PHE A 62 -6.64 -1.17 3.27
C PHE A 62 -7.04 -0.52 4.60
N LYS A 63 -7.74 0.63 4.58
CA LYS A 63 -8.27 1.25 5.82
C LYS A 63 -9.41 0.43 6.44
N SER A 64 -10.03 -0.47 5.69
CA SER A 64 -11.00 -1.42 6.22
C SER A 64 -10.34 -2.78 6.48
N PRO A 65 -10.33 -3.29 7.73
CA PRO A 65 -9.73 -4.59 8.05
C PRO A 65 -10.40 -5.73 7.28
N SER A 66 -11.67 -5.59 6.89
CA SER A 66 -12.42 -6.55 6.09
C SER A 66 -11.80 -6.79 4.70
N VAL A 67 -11.27 -5.73 4.09
CA VAL A 67 -10.67 -5.79 2.73
C VAL A 67 -9.24 -6.34 2.79
N ALA A 68 -8.48 -5.98 3.82
CA ALA A 68 -7.14 -6.53 4.06
C ALA A 68 -7.18 -8.05 4.27
N GLN A 69 -8.21 -8.56 4.95
CA GLN A 69 -8.43 -10.00 5.12
C GLN A 69 -8.84 -10.70 3.82
N GLN A 70 -9.67 -10.08 2.98
CA GLN A 70 -10.08 -10.67 1.69
C GLN A 70 -8.95 -10.73 0.65
N GLN A 71 -8.00 -9.79 0.70
CA GLN A 71 -6.90 -9.74 -0.27
C GLN A 71 -5.70 -10.63 0.10
N VAL A 72 -5.66 -11.14 1.33
CA VAL A 72 -4.59 -12.03 1.79
C VAL A 72 -5.20 -13.31 2.38
N PRO A 73 -5.60 -14.28 1.52
CA PRO A 73 -6.32 -15.49 1.94
C PRO A 73 -5.59 -16.28 3.04
N TYR A 74 -4.25 -16.24 3.05
CA TYR A 74 -3.43 -16.91 4.06
C TYR A 74 -3.63 -16.33 5.47
N LEU A 75 -3.91 -15.03 5.61
CA LEU A 75 -4.21 -14.43 6.92
C LEU A 75 -5.55 -14.91 7.47
N GLN A 76 -6.53 -15.24 6.62
CA GLN A 76 -7.78 -15.86 7.05
C GLN A 76 -7.55 -17.28 7.58
N THR A 77 -6.72 -18.07 6.88
CA THR A 77 -6.36 -19.41 7.35
C THR A 77 -5.68 -19.35 8.73
N LEU A 78 -4.72 -18.43 8.91
CA LEU A 78 -4.06 -18.26 10.20
C LEU A 78 -5.00 -17.78 11.31
N ALA A 79 -5.92 -16.87 10.99
CA ALA A 79 -6.93 -16.40 11.94
C ALA A 79 -7.86 -17.54 12.38
N SER A 80 -8.40 -18.33 11.44
CA SER A 80 -9.27 -19.46 11.75
C SER A 80 -8.57 -20.57 12.55
N LEU A 81 -7.31 -20.87 12.25
CA LEU A 81 -6.52 -21.84 13.02
C LEU A 81 -6.30 -21.39 14.48
N ASN A 82 -6.25 -20.09 14.72
CA ASN A 82 -6.06 -19.54 16.07
C ASN A 82 -7.37 -19.57 16.89
N GLU A 83 -8.54 -19.60 16.23
CA GLU A 83 -9.85 -19.75 16.88
C GLU A 83 -10.16 -21.22 17.24
N GLU A 84 -9.60 -22.21 16.53
CA GLU A 84 -9.74 -23.64 16.88
C GLU A 84 -8.91 -24.09 18.09
N LEU A 85 -7.91 -23.29 18.49
CA LEU A 85 -6.98 -23.62 19.57
C LEU A 85 -7.35 -22.99 20.94
N ASN A 86 -8.50 -22.34 21.05
CA ASN A 86 -9.00 -21.68 22.26
C ASN A 86 -10.41 -22.16 22.65
#